data_AF-A0A915EA41-F1
#
_entry.id   AF-A0A915EA41-F1
#
_cell.length_a   1.000
_cell.length_b   1.000
_cell.length_c   1.000
_cell.angle_alpha   90.00
_cell.angle_beta   90.00
_cell.angle_gamma   90.00
#
_symmetry.space_group_name_H-M   'P 1'
#
loop_
_entity.id
_entity.type
_entity.pdbx_description
1 polymer ?
#
loop_
_entity_poly.entity_id
_entity_poly.type
_entity_poly.pdbx_seq_one_letter_code
_entity_poly.pdbx_strand_id
1 'polypeptide(L)'
;MTQTVKEREKLDGLYECILCACCSTSCPSYWWNPDKYLGPAVLMQAYRWIIDSRDDKAKERLSRMQDPFSAFKCHTILNCTKTCPKHLNPAKAIGEIKSLLTGIKTKPAPVHQ
;
A
#
# COMPACT_ATOMS: atom_id res chain seq x y z
N MET A 1 -16.33 -6.71 17.27
CA MET A 1 -16.06 -6.18 15.92
C MET A 1 -16.00 -7.35 14.93
N THR A 2 -17.08 -7.60 14.20
CA THR A 2 -17.14 -8.63 13.15
C THR A 2 -16.91 -7.97 11.80
N GLN A 3 -16.00 -8.53 11.00
CA GLN A 3 -15.70 -8.07 9.64
C GLN A 3 -16.65 -8.74 8.65
N THR A 4 -17.26 -7.98 7.74
CA THR A 4 -18.12 -8.54 6.67
C THR A 4 -17.29 -9.20 5.57
N VAL A 5 -17.91 -10.08 4.78
CA VAL A 5 -17.25 -10.71 3.61
C VAL A 5 -16.73 -9.64 2.64
N LYS A 6 -17.54 -8.62 2.31
CA LYS A 6 -17.15 -7.52 1.41
C LYS A 6 -15.98 -6.68 1.94
N GLU A 7 -15.86 -6.51 3.26
CA GLU A 7 -14.71 -5.84 3.86
C GLU A 7 -13.44 -6.70 3.79
N ARG A 8 -13.57 -8.01 4.01
CA ARG A 8 -12.47 -8.98 3.92
C ARG A 8 -11.96 -9.13 2.49
N GLU A 9 -12.82 -9.16 1.49
CA GLU A 9 -12.47 -9.26 0.06
C GLU A 9 -11.52 -8.12 -0.38
N LYS A 10 -11.61 -6.94 0.25
CA LYS A 10 -10.68 -5.82 -0.05
C LYS A 10 -9.22 -6.15 0.24
N LEU A 11 -8.94 -7.16 1.07
CA LEU A 11 -7.59 -7.58 1.41
C LEU A 11 -6.99 -8.55 0.38
N ASP A 12 -7.82 -9.14 -0.50
CA ASP A 12 -7.34 -10.05 -1.54
C ASP A 12 -6.45 -9.30 -2.54
N GLY A 13 -5.33 -9.91 -2.90
CA GLY A 13 -4.25 -9.29 -3.67
C GLY A 13 -3.29 -8.42 -2.84
N LEU A 14 -3.45 -8.37 -1.51
CA LEU A 14 -2.55 -7.64 -0.60
C LEU A 14 -1.87 -8.56 0.44
N TYR A 15 -2.63 -9.44 1.10
CA TYR A 15 -2.08 -10.29 2.17
C TYR A 15 -1.25 -11.46 1.63
N GLU A 16 -1.39 -11.81 0.36
CA GLU A 16 -0.69 -12.89 -0.33
C GLU A 16 0.77 -12.54 -0.67
N CYS A 17 1.21 -11.33 -0.31
CA CYS A 17 2.59 -10.91 -0.42
C CYS A 17 3.49 -11.79 0.46
N ILE A 18 4.51 -12.37 -0.15
CA ILE A 18 5.47 -13.25 0.53
C ILE A 18 6.75 -12.53 0.98
N LEU A 19 6.76 -11.19 0.96
CA LEU A 19 7.91 -10.35 1.34
C LEU A 19 9.24 -10.71 0.65
N CYS A 20 9.20 -11.22 -0.58
CA CYS A 20 10.40 -11.62 -1.33
C CYS A 20 11.26 -10.46 -1.88
N ALA A 21 10.82 -9.22 -1.70
CA ALA A 21 11.47 -7.98 -2.17
C ALA A 21 11.64 -7.81 -3.69
N CYS A 22 11.28 -8.77 -4.56
CA CYS A 22 11.43 -8.67 -6.02
C CYS A 22 10.86 -7.36 -6.60
N CYS A 23 9.71 -6.91 -6.11
CA CYS A 23 9.08 -5.69 -6.58
C CYS A 23 9.85 -4.42 -6.17
N SER A 24 10.49 -4.42 -5.00
CA SER A 24 11.30 -3.30 -4.52
C SER A 24 12.63 -3.25 -5.25
N THR A 25 13.30 -4.40 -5.42
CA THR A 25 14.59 -4.49 -6.12
C THR A 25 14.47 -4.33 -7.63
N SER A 26 13.26 -4.32 -8.21
CA SER A 26 13.03 -3.96 -9.63
C SER A 26 12.68 -2.48 -9.86
N CYS A 27 12.48 -1.70 -8.79
CA CYS A 27 11.98 -0.33 -8.87
C CYS A 27 13.13 0.69 -8.90
N PRO A 28 13.32 1.47 -9.99
CA PRO A 28 14.39 2.47 -10.07
C PRO A 28 14.35 3.53 -8.97
N SER A 29 13.15 3.97 -8.54
CA SER A 29 13.03 4.91 -7.42
C SER A 29 13.63 4.36 -6.13
N TYR A 30 13.53 3.04 -5.91
CA TYR A 30 14.10 2.36 -4.75
C TYR A 30 15.61 2.17 -4.88
N TRP A 31 16.14 2.00 -6.09
CA TRP A 31 17.59 1.97 -6.32
C TRP A 31 18.27 3.28 -5.90
N TRP A 32 17.64 4.41 -6.24
CA TRP A 32 18.24 5.74 -6.03
C TRP A 32 17.96 6.34 -4.65
N ASN A 33 16.93 5.89 -3.93
CA ASN A 33 16.54 6.46 -2.63
C ASN A 33 16.14 5.36 -1.61
N PRO A 34 16.92 4.28 -1.41
CA PRO A 34 16.52 3.15 -0.56
C PRO A 34 16.41 3.51 0.93
N ASP A 35 17.07 4.60 1.35
CA ASP A 35 17.11 5.13 2.72
C ASP A 35 15.83 5.90 3.10
N LYS A 36 15.09 6.43 2.11
CA LYS A 36 13.92 7.31 2.33
C LYS A 36 12.64 6.82 1.67
N TYR A 37 12.73 6.19 0.50
CA TYR A 37 11.57 5.63 -0.18
C TYR A 37 11.32 4.21 0.34
N LEU A 38 10.15 3.99 0.94
CA LEU A 38 9.82 2.71 1.60
C LEU A 38 9.78 1.52 0.62
N GLY A 39 9.51 1.80 -0.66
CA GLY A 39 9.45 0.78 -1.69
C GLY A 39 8.09 0.08 -1.79
N PRO A 40 7.82 -0.57 -2.94
CA PRO A 40 6.50 -1.13 -3.26
C PRO A 40 6.06 -2.27 -2.35
N ALA A 41 6.98 -3.13 -1.87
CA ALA A 41 6.61 -4.21 -0.95
C ALA A 41 6.02 -3.66 0.37
N VAL A 42 6.74 -2.70 0.97
CA VAL A 42 6.34 -2.07 2.24
C VAL A 42 5.08 -1.25 2.08
N LEU A 43 4.98 -0.45 1.02
CA LEU A 43 3.80 0.38 0.77
C LEU A 43 2.54 -0.47 0.52
N MET A 44 2.65 -1.60 -0.17
CA MET A 44 1.50 -2.51 -0.35
C MET A 44 1.04 -3.11 0.99
N GLN A 45 1.98 -3.46 1.89
CA GLN A 45 1.63 -3.90 3.24
C GLN A 45 1.07 -2.78 4.12
N ALA A 46 1.57 -1.54 3.98
CA ALA A 46 0.98 -0.39 4.65
C ALA A 46 -0.47 -0.21 4.21
N TYR A 47 -0.73 -0.29 2.89
CA TYR A 47 -2.08 -0.20 2.34
C TYR A 47 -3.01 -1.29 2.87
N ARG A 48 -2.55 -2.55 2.93
CA ARG A 48 -3.28 -3.68 3.53
C ARG A 48 -3.85 -3.31 4.90
N TRP A 49 -3.02 -2.75 5.78
CA TRP A 49 -3.45 -2.35 7.13
C TRP A 49 -4.33 -1.11 7.14
N ILE A 50 -4.03 -0.12 6.27
CA ILE A 50 -4.84 1.10 6.17
C ILE A 50 -6.29 0.78 5.84
N ILE A 51 -6.55 -0.16 4.92
CA ILE A 51 -7.91 -0.47 4.46
C ILE A 51 -8.62 -1.60 5.23
N ASP A 52 -7.93 -2.31 6.11
CA ASP A 52 -8.54 -3.36 6.93
C ASP A 52 -9.60 -2.73 7.84
N SER A 53 -10.87 -3.14 7.71
CA SER A 53 -11.99 -2.54 8.47
C SER A 53 -11.85 -2.66 9.98
N ARG A 54 -10.97 -3.56 10.46
CA ARG A 54 -10.70 -3.81 11.88
C ARG A 54 -9.60 -2.91 12.46
N ASP A 55 -8.85 -2.17 11.61
CA ASP A 55 -7.75 -1.32 12.05
C ASP A 55 -8.20 0.15 12.19
N ASP A 56 -8.17 0.65 13.43
CA ASP A 56 -8.58 2.03 13.74
C ASP A 56 -7.45 3.06 13.59
N LYS A 57 -6.27 2.63 13.15
CA LYS A 57 -5.05 3.47 13.10
C LYS A 57 -4.74 4.00 11.71
N ALA A 58 -5.71 4.03 10.80
CA ALA A 58 -5.51 4.47 9.41
C ALA A 58 -4.88 5.87 9.32
N LYS A 59 -5.33 6.84 10.13
CA LYS A 59 -4.77 8.20 10.16
C LYS A 59 -3.31 8.21 10.60
N GLU A 60 -2.97 7.48 11.66
CA GLU A 60 -1.60 7.36 12.17
C GLU A 60 -0.67 6.67 11.15
N ARG A 61 -1.19 5.66 10.43
CA ARG A 61 -0.42 4.98 9.37
C ARG A 61 -0.14 5.90 8.18
N LEU A 62 -1.13 6.70 7.77
CA LEU A 62 -0.97 7.68 6.69
C LEU A 62 0.00 8.81 7.07
N SER A 63 -0.07 9.32 8.31
CA SER A 63 0.81 10.42 8.75
C SER A 63 2.30 10.03 8.74
N ARG A 64 2.63 8.75 8.96
CA ARG A 64 4.00 8.23 8.86
C ARG A 64 4.60 8.28 7.45
N MET A 65 3.78 8.54 6.43
CA MET A 65 4.18 8.60 5.02
C MET A 65 3.92 9.98 4.40
N GLN A 66 3.56 10.97 5.21
CA GLN A 66 3.22 12.32 4.79
C GLN A 66 4.48 13.19 4.65
N ASP A 67 5.40 12.74 3.81
CA ASP A 67 6.66 13.42 3.49
C ASP A 67 6.99 13.26 2.00
N PRO A 68 7.94 14.04 1.44
CA PRO A 68 8.24 14.00 0.01
C PRO A 68 8.81 12.69 -0.52
N PHE A 69 9.21 11.74 0.34
CA PHE A 69 9.93 10.54 -0.04
C PHE A 69 9.12 9.27 0.14
N SER A 70 8.64 8.98 1.36
CA SER A 70 8.16 7.66 1.79
C SER A 70 7.24 6.96 0.79
N ALA A 71 6.20 7.66 0.33
CA ALA A 71 5.28 7.18 -0.72
C ALA A 71 5.42 7.95 -2.04
N PHE A 72 5.85 9.21 -2.00
CA PHE A 72 5.78 10.12 -3.16
C PHE A 72 6.92 9.95 -4.18
N LYS A 73 7.99 9.21 -3.87
CA LYS A 73 9.02 8.83 -4.86
C LYS A 73 8.58 7.73 -5.83
N CYS A 74 7.39 7.18 -5.67
CA CYS A 74 6.80 6.32 -6.70
C CYS A 74 6.41 7.17 -7.93
N HIS A 75 7.09 6.98 -9.06
CA HIS A 75 6.80 7.66 -10.33
C HIS A 75 6.06 6.75 -11.34
N THR A 76 5.27 5.79 -10.84
CA THR A 76 4.42 4.92 -11.66
C THR A 76 5.17 4.21 -12.80
N ILE A 77 6.38 3.69 -12.49
CA ILE A 77 7.23 2.95 -13.44
C ILE A 77 6.68 1.54 -13.73
N LEU A 78 5.86 0.99 -12.82
CA LEU A 78 5.16 -0.30 -12.94
C LEU A 78 6.02 -1.58 -12.99
N ASN A 79 7.36 -1.50 -12.95
CA ASN A 79 8.23 -2.67 -12.82
C ASN A 79 7.84 -3.58 -11.63
N CYS A 80 7.38 -2.99 -10.53
CA CYS A 80 6.98 -3.70 -9.32
C CYS A 80 5.81 -4.67 -9.55
N THR A 81 4.80 -4.25 -10.31
CA THR A 81 3.66 -5.10 -10.68
C THR A 81 4.07 -6.13 -11.73
N LYS A 82 4.85 -5.72 -12.74
CA LYS A 82 5.32 -6.62 -13.80
C LYS A 82 6.14 -7.80 -13.28
N THR A 83 7.01 -7.56 -12.29
CA THR A 83 7.94 -8.58 -11.80
C THR A 83 7.39 -9.45 -10.67
N CYS A 84 6.21 -9.14 -10.11
CA CYS A 84 5.74 -9.81 -8.91
C CYS A 84 5.46 -11.30 -9.20
N PRO A 85 6.17 -12.25 -8.56
CA PRO A 85 6.00 -13.69 -8.83
C PRO A 85 4.65 -14.23 -8.33
N LYS A 86 3.92 -13.43 -7.53
CA LYS A 86 2.58 -13.74 -7.03
C LYS A 86 1.48 -13.02 -7.81
N HIS A 87 1.83 -12.32 -8.89
CA HIS A 87 0.90 -11.56 -9.73
C HIS A 87 0.09 -10.50 -8.98
N LEU A 88 0.69 -9.92 -7.92
CA LEU A 88 0.09 -8.85 -7.13
C LEU A 88 0.33 -7.50 -7.81
N ASN A 89 -0.41 -6.47 -7.38
CA ASN A 89 -0.31 -5.12 -7.95
C ASN A 89 0.10 -4.05 -6.91
N PRO A 90 1.38 -4.01 -6.50
CA PRO A 90 1.88 -2.97 -5.60
C PRO A 90 1.68 -1.55 -6.15
N ALA A 91 1.78 -1.36 -7.47
CA ALA A 91 1.59 -0.03 -8.07
C ALA A 91 0.19 0.53 -7.81
N LYS A 92 -0.85 -0.30 -7.95
CA LYS A 92 -2.23 0.07 -7.63
C LYS A 92 -2.38 0.46 -6.16
N ALA A 93 -1.83 -0.35 -5.24
CA ALA A 93 -1.87 -0.06 -3.80
C ALA A 93 -1.20 1.28 -3.45
N ILE A 94 -0.08 1.61 -4.08
CA ILE A 94 0.60 2.91 -3.89
C ILE A 94 -0.26 4.07 -4.42
N GLY A 95 -0.93 3.89 -5.56
CA GLY A 95 -1.87 4.88 -6.10
C GLY A 95 -3.05 5.15 -5.15
N GLU A 96 -3.56 4.10 -4.52
CA GLU A 96 -4.61 4.24 -3.50
C GLU A 96 -4.10 4.94 -2.24
N ILE A 97 -2.89 4.64 -1.76
CA ILE A 97 -2.25 5.38 -0.67
C ILE A 97 -2.14 6.87 -1.02
N LYS A 98 -1.67 7.22 -2.22
CA LYS A 98 -1.57 8.62 -2.65
C LYS A 98 -2.93 9.31 -2.65
N SER A 99 -3.98 8.63 -3.13
CA SER A 99 -5.35 9.15 -3.12
C SER A 99 -5.87 9.42 -1.70
N LEU A 100 -5.50 8.59 -0.73
CA LEU A 100 -5.82 8.80 0.68
C LEU A 100 -5.00 9.95 1.29
N LEU A 101 -3.70 10.04 0.97
CA LEU A 101 -2.82 11.12 1.46
C LEU A 101 -3.22 12.50 0.93
N THR A 102 -3.71 12.58 -0.31
CA THR A 102 -4.16 13.85 -0.92
C THR A 102 -5.61 14.20 -0.60
N GLY A 103 -6.33 13.33 0.12
CA GLY A 103 -7.74 13.55 0.46
C GLY A 103 -8.72 13.34 -0.69
N ILE A 104 -8.28 12.81 -1.84
CA ILE A 104 -9.16 12.43 -2.96
C ILE A 104 -10.09 11.29 -2.54
N LYS A 105 -9.59 10.39 -1.70
CA LYS A 105 -10.36 9.29 -1.10
C LYS A 105 -10.21 9.31 0.42
N THR A 106 -11.16 8.69 1.11
CA THR A 106 -11.09 8.42 2.55
C THR A 106 -11.38 6.94 2.81
N LYS A 107 -10.87 6.40 3.93
CA LYS A 107 -11.22 5.05 4.37
C LYS A 107 -12.70 5.05 4.78
N PRO A 108 -13.55 4.19 4.21
CA PRO A 108 -14.94 4.06 4.67
C PRO A 108 -14.99 3.59 6.13
N ALA A 109 -15.99 4.07 6.88
CA ALA A 109 -16.29 3.52 8.19
C ALA A 109 -16.70 2.04 8.09
N PRO A 110 -16.45 1.21 9.13
CA PRO A 110 -16.93 -0.17 9.17
C PRO A 110 -18.46 -0.23 9.09
N VAL A 111 -18.99 -1.27 8.45
CA VAL A 111 -20.46 -1.42 8.25
C VAL A 111 -21.19 -1.70 9.57
N HIS A 112 -20.50 -2.26 10.56
CA HIS A 112 -21.05 -2.59 11.87
C HIS A 112 -20.24 -1.85 12.95
N GLN A 113 -20.79 -0.74 13.44
CA GLN A 113 -20.34 -0.06 14.66
C GLN A 113 -21.23 -0.46 15.82
#